data_AF-A0A8T3MGM2-F1
#
_entry.id   AF-A0A8T3MGM2-F1
#
_cell.length_a   1.000
_cell.length_b   1.000
_cell.length_c   1.000
_cell.angle_alpha   90.00
_cell.angle_beta   90.00
_cell.angle_gamma   90.00
#
_symmetry.space_group_name_H-M   'P 1'
#
loop_
_entity.id
_entity.type
_entity.pdbx_description
1 polymer ?
#
loop_
_entity_poly.entity_id
_entity_poly.type
_entity_poly.pdbx_seq_one_letter_code
_entity_poly.pdbx_strand_id
1 'polypeptide(L)'
;IVVNSATGKLYAIDTETLAVNEIDLGGATLTAGDGILLHGKTLYVVRNRLNQIAVVELAPDLASGSVVDVIFDAALDVPTTIARHGSALYAVNARFTTPPTSTTTYTAVRLKR
;
A
#
# COMPACT_ATOMS: atom_id res chain seq x y z
N ILE A 1 5.32 -7.34 7.77
CA ILE A 1 4.65 -7.67 6.49
C ILE A 1 5.39 -6.93 5.39
N VAL A 2 5.63 -7.58 4.26
CA VAL A 2 6.23 -6.97 3.07
C VAL A 2 5.39 -7.28 1.85
N VAL A 3 5.39 -6.39 0.87
CA VAL A 3 4.81 -6.63 -0.46
C VAL A 3 5.94 -6.82 -1.46
N ASN A 4 5.85 -7.84 -2.30
CA ASN A 4 6.73 -7.99 -3.45
C ASN A 4 6.11 -7.26 -4.64
N SER A 5 6.75 -6.19 -5.10
CA SER A 5 6.19 -5.33 -6.16
C SER A 5 5.96 -6.07 -7.49
N ALA A 6 6.84 -7.01 -7.83
CA ALA A 6 6.80 -7.74 -9.10
C ALA A 6 5.75 -8.85 -9.10
N THR A 7 5.71 -9.68 -8.05
CA THR A 7 4.77 -10.80 -7.96
C THR A 7 3.41 -10.38 -7.42
N GLY A 8 3.34 -9.25 -6.70
CA GLY A 8 2.14 -8.80 -6.00
C GLY A 8 1.78 -9.63 -4.78
N LYS A 9 2.67 -10.51 -4.32
CA LYS A 9 2.47 -11.34 -3.12
C LYS A 9 2.78 -10.57 -1.84
N LEU A 10 2.12 -10.97 -0.76
CA LEU A 10 2.39 -10.50 0.59
C LEU A 10 3.11 -11.57 1.39
N TYR A 11 4.02 -11.14 2.26
CA TYR A 11 4.70 -12.03 3.20
C TYR A 11 4.67 -11.46 4.62
N ALA A 12 4.34 -12.31 5.58
CA ALA A 12 4.61 -12.07 6.99
C ALA A 12 6.03 -12.54 7.31
N ILE A 13 6.81 -11.70 7.98
CA ILE A 13 8.15 -12.04 8.45
C ILE A 13 8.08 -12.03 9.97
N ASP A 14 8.37 -13.18 10.56
CA ASP A 14 8.51 -13.31 12.00
C ASP A 14 9.83 -12.65 12.42
N THR A 15 9.79 -11.71 13.36
CA THR A 15 10.96 -10.92 13.74
C THR A 15 11.89 -11.63 14.72
N GLU A 16 11.45 -12.72 15.35
CA GLU A 16 12.25 -13.52 16.29
C GLU A 16 12.97 -14.66 15.56
N THR A 17 12.23 -15.38 14.71
CA THR A 17 12.70 -16.57 13.99
C THR A 17 13.19 -16.28 12.58
N LEU A 18 12.87 -15.11 12.03
CA LEU A 18 13.14 -14.71 10.64
C LEU A 18 12.42 -15.59 9.59
N ALA A 19 11.43 -16.38 10.01
CA ALA A 19 10.61 -17.16 9.10
C ALA A 19 9.79 -16.23 8.19
N VAL A 20 9.76 -16.57 6.90
CA VAL A 20 9.00 -15.83 5.88
C VAL A 20 7.85 -16.70 5.41
N ASN A 21 6.63 -16.27 5.69
CA ASN A 21 5.41 -16.98 5.34
C ASN A 21 4.59 -16.13 4.36
N GLU A 22 4.11 -16.74 3.27
CA GLU A 22 3.20 -16.08 2.35
C GLU A 22 1.85 -15.84 3.03
N ILE A 23 1.27 -14.67 2.82
CA ILE A 23 -0.12 -14.38 3.18
C ILE A 23 -0.98 -14.69 1.96
N ASP A 24 -1.78 -15.74 2.02
CA ASP A 24 -2.63 -16.14 0.89
C ASP A 24 -3.76 -15.15 0.66
N LEU A 25 -3.82 -14.57 -0.54
CA LEU A 25 -4.86 -13.63 -0.96
C LEU A 25 -5.96 -14.28 -1.82
N GLY A 26 -6.04 -15.60 -1.84
CA GLY A 26 -7.05 -16.34 -2.61
C GLY A 26 -6.91 -16.13 -4.12
N GLY A 27 -5.68 -15.97 -4.61
CA GLY A 27 -5.37 -15.71 -6.01
C GLY A 27 -5.37 -14.23 -6.42
N ALA A 28 -5.75 -13.30 -5.54
CA ALA A 28 -5.58 -11.88 -5.79
C ALA A 28 -4.09 -11.48 -5.78
N THR A 29 -3.72 -10.46 -6.56
CA THR A 29 -2.35 -9.95 -6.62
C THR A 29 -2.31 -8.44 -6.43
N LEU A 30 -1.25 -7.97 -5.76
CA LEU A 30 -1.00 -6.57 -5.44
C LEU A 30 0.23 -6.05 -6.18
N THR A 31 0.34 -6.39 -7.48
CA THR A 31 1.45 -5.93 -8.33
C THR A 31 1.55 -4.41 -8.34
N ALA A 32 2.76 -3.92 -8.58
CA ALA A 32 3.14 -2.52 -8.40
C ALA A 32 2.97 -2.03 -6.95
N GLY A 33 2.91 -2.94 -5.98
CA GLY A 33 2.93 -2.61 -4.56
C GLY A 33 4.23 -1.89 -4.17
N ASP A 34 4.09 -0.85 -3.36
CA ASP A 34 5.18 -0.02 -2.86
C ASP A 34 5.04 0.12 -1.32
N GLY A 35 4.83 1.34 -0.80
CA GLY A 35 4.55 1.55 0.62
C GLY A 35 3.26 0.90 1.10
N ILE A 36 3.26 0.51 2.37
CA ILE A 36 2.16 -0.15 3.05
C ILE A 36 1.88 0.50 4.41
N LEU A 37 0.65 0.37 4.89
CA LEU A 37 0.26 0.75 6.25
C LEU A 37 -0.64 -0.34 6.84
N LEU A 38 -0.27 -0.87 8.00
CA LEU A 38 -1.14 -1.76 8.77
C LEU A 38 -1.85 -0.96 9.86
N HIS A 39 -3.18 -1.06 9.92
CA HIS A 39 -3.99 -0.51 11.00
C HIS A 39 -4.96 -1.58 11.52
N GLY A 40 -4.68 -2.10 12.72
CA GLY A 40 -5.40 -3.27 13.23
C GLY A 40 -5.14 -4.48 12.33
N LYS A 41 -6.20 -4.99 11.68
CA LYS A 41 -6.13 -6.07 10.69
C LYS A 41 -6.40 -5.61 9.25
N THR A 42 -6.48 -4.30 9.04
CA THR A 42 -6.61 -3.71 7.70
C THR A 42 -5.23 -3.25 7.20
N LEU A 43 -4.76 -3.83 6.11
CA LEU A 43 -3.53 -3.45 5.42
C LEU A 43 -3.88 -2.62 4.19
N TYR A 44 -3.32 -1.42 4.09
CA TYR A 44 -3.38 -0.59 2.90
C TYR A 44 -2.09 -0.82 2.11
N VAL A 45 -2.22 -1.16 0.83
CA VAL A 45 -1.09 -1.38 -0.07
C VAL A 45 -1.18 -0.37 -1.20
N VAL A 46 -0.23 0.58 -1.23
CA VAL A 46 -0.13 1.56 -2.30
C VAL A 46 0.37 0.86 -3.56
N ARG A 47 -0.36 1.02 -4.67
CA ARG A 47 0.01 0.46 -5.98
C ARG A 47 0.42 1.60 -6.91
N ASN A 48 1.71 1.92 -6.92
CA ASN A 48 2.25 3.21 -7.38
C ASN A 48 1.89 3.55 -8.84
N ARG A 49 2.31 2.73 -9.81
CA ARG A 49 2.06 2.94 -11.25
C ARG A 49 0.60 2.76 -11.64
N LEU A 50 -0.22 2.27 -10.71
CA LEU A 50 -1.65 2.07 -10.91
C LEU A 50 -2.50 3.16 -10.24
N ASN A 51 -1.87 4.13 -9.54
CA ASN A 51 -2.54 5.26 -8.87
C ASN A 51 -3.73 4.83 -8.01
N GLN A 52 -3.57 3.75 -7.24
CA GLN A 52 -4.63 3.21 -6.40
C GLN A 52 -4.04 2.60 -5.12
N ILE A 53 -4.89 2.40 -4.12
CA ILE A 53 -4.50 1.81 -2.84
C ILE A 53 -5.44 0.65 -2.56
N ALA A 54 -4.92 -0.57 -2.54
CA ALA A 54 -5.71 -1.74 -2.18
C ALA A 54 -5.90 -1.79 -0.66
N VAL A 55 -7.11 -2.11 -0.23
CA VAL A 55 -7.47 -2.34 1.17
C VAL A 55 -7.63 -3.85 1.36
N VAL A 56 -6.77 -4.42 2.19
CA VAL A 56 -6.73 -5.85 2.48
C VAL A 56 -7.15 -6.08 3.91
N GLU A 57 -8.14 -6.94 4.12
CA GLU A 57 -8.47 -7.45 5.44
C GLU A 57 -7.68 -8.74 5.69
N LEU A 58 -6.90 -8.77 6.77
CA LEU A 58 -6.01 -9.87 7.12
C LEU A 58 -6.63 -10.75 8.19
N ALA A 59 -6.41 -12.06 8.07
CA ALA A 59 -6.73 -13.00 9.13
C ALA A 59 -5.91 -12.69 10.41
N PRO A 60 -6.41 -13.06 11.61
CA PRO A 60 -5.73 -12.77 12.86
C PRO A 60 -4.29 -13.33 12.94
N ASP A 61 -4.05 -14.48 12.34
CA ASP A 61 -2.77 -15.19 12.29
C ASP A 61 -1.85 -14.76 11.13
N LEU A 62 -2.32 -13.84 10.27
CA LEU A 62 -1.63 -13.40 9.05
C LEU A 62 -1.35 -14.50 8.03
N ALA A 63 -2.05 -15.65 8.10
CA ALA A 63 -1.89 -16.72 7.12
C ALA A 63 -2.65 -16.44 5.82
N SER A 64 -3.69 -15.60 5.87
CA SER A 64 -4.51 -15.24 4.73
C SER A 64 -5.04 -13.81 4.82
N GLY A 65 -5.57 -13.32 3.70
CA GLY A 65 -6.30 -12.07 3.64
C GLY A 65 -7.16 -11.97 2.38
N SER A 66 -7.96 -10.92 2.29
CA SER A 66 -8.78 -10.64 1.11
C SER A 66 -8.72 -9.16 0.76
N VAL A 67 -8.66 -8.85 -0.54
CA VAL A 67 -8.81 -7.47 -1.01
C VAL A 67 -10.29 -7.13 -0.92
N VAL A 68 -10.63 -6.25 0.02
CA VAL A 68 -12.03 -5.90 0.33
C VAL A 68 -12.47 -4.59 -0.33
N ASP A 69 -11.51 -3.73 -0.70
CA ASP A 69 -11.77 -2.45 -1.34
C ASP A 69 -10.54 -1.92 -2.09
N VAL A 70 -10.73 -0.93 -2.95
CA VAL A 70 -9.66 -0.19 -3.64
C VAL A 70 -9.97 1.30 -3.60
N ILE A 71 -9.09 2.07 -2.98
CA ILE A 71 -9.20 3.53 -2.91
C ILE A 71 -8.59 4.13 -4.17
N PHE A 72 -9.38 4.97 -4.83
CA PHE A 72 -8.97 5.84 -5.93
C PHE A 72 -9.11 7.30 -5.52
N ASP A 73 -8.20 8.15 -5.98
CA ASP A 73 -8.36 9.59 -5.87
C ASP A 73 -7.67 10.26 -7.08
N ALA A 74 -8.34 11.23 -7.70
CA ALA A 74 -7.82 11.93 -8.88
C ALA A 74 -6.54 12.72 -8.60
N ALA A 75 -6.22 13.00 -7.33
CA ALA A 75 -4.99 13.65 -6.93
C ALA A 75 -3.80 12.68 -6.77
N LEU A 76 -4.00 11.35 -6.90
CA LEU A 76 -2.90 10.39 -6.89
C LEU A 76 -2.07 10.50 -8.17
N ASP A 77 -0.77 10.71 -7.99
CA ASP A 77 0.23 10.86 -9.06
C ASP A 77 1.50 10.12 -8.66
N VAL A 78 1.53 8.83 -9.02
CA VAL A 78 2.57 7.86 -8.62
C VAL A 78 2.74 7.88 -7.09
N PRO A 79 1.69 7.53 -6.31
CA PRO A 79 1.81 7.47 -4.86
C PRO A 79 2.76 6.34 -4.47
N THR A 80 3.69 6.58 -3.54
CA THR A 80 4.69 5.56 -3.17
C THR A 80 4.62 5.15 -1.71
N THR A 81 3.94 5.92 -0.86
CA THR A 81 3.71 5.52 0.54
C THR A 81 2.43 6.12 1.08
N ILE A 82 1.97 5.57 2.20
CA ILE A 82 0.74 5.95 2.89
C ILE A 82 0.98 6.01 4.39
N ALA A 83 0.39 7.02 5.04
CA ALA A 83 0.41 7.17 6.49
C ALA A 83 -0.98 7.55 7.02
N ARG A 84 -1.21 7.30 8.30
CA ARG A 84 -2.42 7.72 9.01
C ARG A 84 -2.09 8.79 10.03
N HIS A 85 -2.89 9.84 10.06
CA HIS A 85 -2.88 10.84 11.13
C HIS A 85 -4.34 11.11 11.51
N GLY A 86 -4.72 10.72 12.75
CA GLY A 86 -6.07 10.75 13.36
C GLY A 86 -7.24 10.65 12.38
N SER A 87 -8.01 9.57 12.28
CA SER A 87 -9.07 9.34 11.27
C SER A 87 -8.74 9.47 9.76
N ALA A 88 -7.75 10.25 9.34
CA ALA A 88 -7.42 10.45 7.92
C ALA A 88 -6.20 9.62 7.47
N LEU A 89 -6.25 9.20 6.20
CA LEU A 89 -5.14 8.61 5.47
C LEU A 89 -4.54 9.64 4.51
N TYR A 90 -3.22 9.59 4.35
CA TYR A 90 -2.46 10.45 3.46
C TYR A 90 -1.53 9.61 2.59
N ALA A 91 -1.61 9.79 1.27
CA ALA A 91 -0.69 9.18 0.32
C ALA A 91 0.32 10.22 -0.19
N VAL A 92 1.60 9.86 -0.26
CA VAL A 92 2.65 10.76 -0.75
C VAL A 92 2.92 10.46 -2.22
N ASN A 93 2.78 11.47 -3.08
CA ASN A 93 3.07 11.38 -4.50
C ASN A 93 4.58 11.55 -4.74
N ALA A 94 5.22 10.57 -5.35
CA ALA A 94 6.65 10.66 -5.67
C ALA A 94 6.94 11.48 -6.92
N ARG A 95 5.94 11.65 -7.81
CA ARG A 95 6.06 12.41 -9.06
C ARG A 95 7.26 12.00 -9.92
N PHE A 96 7.59 10.69 -9.98
CA PHE A 96 8.76 10.18 -10.72
C PHE A 96 8.79 10.56 -12.21
N THR A 97 7.65 10.95 -12.78
CA THR A 97 7.51 11.39 -14.17
C THR A 97 7.56 12.91 -14.34
N THR A 98 7.70 13.68 -13.25
CA THR A 98 7.76 15.15 -13.27
C THR A 98 9.21 15.63 -13.09
N PRO A 99 9.75 16.45 -14.01
CA PRO A 99 11.05 17.08 -13.82
C PRO A 99 11.10 17.97 -12.56
N PRO A 100 12.13 17.82 -11.70
CA PRO A 100 12.29 18.70 -10.54
C PRO A 100 12.77 20.09 -10.96
N THR A 101 12.07 21.12 -10.51
CA THR A 101 12.41 22.54 -10.68
C THR A 101 12.19 23.25 -9.34
N SER A 102 12.66 24.50 -9.21
CA SER A 102 12.40 25.31 -8.00
C SER A 102 10.91 25.58 -7.74
N THR A 103 10.06 25.40 -8.75
CA THR A 103 8.60 25.58 -8.66
C THR A 103 7.82 24.28 -8.68
N THR A 104 8.48 23.12 -8.76
CA THR A 104 7.79 21.82 -8.75
C THR A 104 7.16 21.59 -7.39
N THR A 105 5.83 21.42 -7.37
CA THR A 105 5.07 21.16 -6.14
C THR A 105 5.11 19.68 -5.77
N TYR A 106 5.12 19.39 -4.47
CA TYR A 106 5.02 18.03 -3.93
C TYR A 106 3.85 17.95 -2.97
N THR A 107 3.16 16.81 -2.98
CA THR A 107 1.86 16.68 -2.31
C THR A 107 1.78 15.41 -1.49
N ALA A 108 1.15 15.55 -0.31
CA ALA A 108 0.53 14.46 0.41
C ALA A 108 -0.98 14.60 0.24
N VAL A 109 -1.60 13.63 -0.41
CA VAL A 109 -3.03 13.62 -0.72
C VAL A 109 -3.79 13.03 0.45
N ARG A 110 -4.66 13.81 1.08
CA ARG A 110 -5.64 13.28 2.04
C ARG A 110 -6.68 12.47 1.27
N LEU A 111 -6.79 11.18 1.57
CA LEU A 111 -7.72 10.29 0.88
C LEU A 111 -9.13 10.47 1.41
N LYS A 112 -10.11 10.51 0.49
CA LYS A 112 -11.52 10.43 0.84
C LYS A 112 -11.85 8.96 1.10
N ARG A 113 -12.57 8.71 2.19
CA ARG A 113 -13.15 7.42 2.54
C ARG A 113 -14.66 7.57 2.54
#